data_AF-A0A523UIL7-F1
#
_entry.id   AF-A0A523UIL7-F1
#
_cell.length_a   1.000
_cell.length_b   1.000
_cell.length_c   1.000
_cell.angle_alpha   90.00
_cell.angle_beta   90.00
_cell.angle_gamma   90.00
#
_symmetry.space_group_name_H-M   'P 1'
#
loop_
_entity.id
_entity.type
_entity.pdbx_description
1 polymer ?
#
loop_
_entity_poly.entity_id
_entity_poly.type
_entity_poly.pdbx_seq_one_letter_code
_entity_poly.pdbx_strand_id
1 'polypeptide(L)'
;MKEMWTGPEFTKRNRGRMGIMGSVATWLGVALAIVGIISEASVTLLGLYPTSWYLLAIASFIFGLGCWLGWAVGIYLHARETESKE
;
A
#
# COMPACT_ATOMS: atom_id res chain seq x y z
N MET A 1 -9.12 28.73 -6.44
CA MET A 1 -7.86 27.98 -6.54
C MET A 1 -8.12 26.64 -7.18
N LYS A 2 -7.64 26.37 -8.41
CA LYS A 2 -7.79 25.06 -9.06
C LYS A 2 -6.77 24.08 -8.45
N GLU A 3 -7.28 23.19 -7.62
CA GLU A 3 -6.80 21.83 -7.32
C GLU A 3 -5.28 21.58 -7.30
N MET A 4 -4.53 22.31 -6.49
CA MET A 4 -3.13 21.96 -6.22
C MET A 4 -2.97 20.56 -5.59
N TRP A 5 -4.07 19.99 -5.09
CA TRP A 5 -4.17 18.71 -4.39
C TRP A 5 -4.36 17.49 -5.31
N THR A 6 -4.78 17.67 -6.58
CA THR A 6 -5.01 16.54 -7.52
C THR A 6 -3.78 16.19 -8.36
N GLY A 7 -2.71 16.98 -8.27
CA GLY A 7 -1.48 16.75 -9.02
C GLY A 7 -0.66 15.55 -8.51
N PRO A 8 0.00 14.79 -9.40
CA PRO A 8 0.93 13.71 -9.00
C PRO A 8 2.11 14.24 -8.15
N GLU A 9 2.48 15.51 -8.31
CA GLU A 9 3.51 16.17 -7.50
C GLU A 9 3.11 16.33 -6.03
N PHE A 10 1.84 16.56 -5.75
CA PHE A 10 1.33 16.69 -4.37
C PHE A 10 1.42 15.36 -3.63
N THR A 11 0.98 14.27 -4.27
CA THR A 11 1.05 12.92 -3.68
C THR A 11 2.49 12.44 -3.49
N LYS A 12 3.42 12.86 -4.35
CA LYS A 12 4.86 12.55 -4.23
C LYS A 12 5.52 13.33 -3.09
N ARG A 13 5.18 14.61 -2.93
CA ARG A 13 5.70 15.48 -1.86
C ARG A 13 5.13 15.16 -0.48
N ASN A 14 3.85 14.78 -0.43
CA ASN A 14 3.13 14.46 0.81
C ASN A 14 3.02 12.97 1.10
N ARG A 15 3.85 12.11 0.47
CA ARG A 15 4.03 10.72 0.89
C ARG A 15 4.67 10.70 2.28
N GLY A 16 3.84 10.87 3.30
CA GLY A 16 4.24 10.66 4.69
C GLY A 16 4.66 9.21 4.93
N ARG A 17 5.15 8.93 6.13
CA ARG A 17 5.62 7.58 6.54
C ARG A 17 4.60 6.48 6.23
N MET A 18 3.30 6.76 6.43
CA MET A 18 2.23 5.81 6.12
C MET A 18 2.09 5.50 4.62
N GLY A 19 2.22 6.49 3.72
CA GLY A 19 2.13 6.26 2.27
C GLY A 19 3.32 5.44 1.74
N ILE A 20 4.51 5.64 2.32
CA ILE A 20 5.69 4.83 2.00
C ILE A 20 5.52 3.40 2.51
N MET A 21 5.11 3.22 3.78
CA MET A 21 4.85 1.90 4.36
C MET A 21 3.78 1.13 3.59
N GLY A 22 2.71 1.81 3.14
CA GLY A 22 1.68 1.22 2.29
C GLY A 22 2.24 0.73 0.97
N SER A 23 3.09 1.52 0.31
CA SER A 23 3.75 1.11 -0.94
C SER A 23 4.67 -0.10 -0.74
N VAL A 24 5.47 -0.11 0.33
CA VAL A 24 6.37 -1.22 0.67
C VAL A 24 5.57 -2.50 0.93
N ALA A 25 4.49 -2.41 1.71
CA ALA A 25 3.62 -3.55 2.02
C ALA A 25 2.89 -4.09 0.77
N THR A 26 2.47 -3.21 -0.15
CA THR A 26 1.89 -3.63 -1.43
C THR A 26 2.90 -4.40 -2.27
N TRP A 27 4.13 -3.88 -2.42
CA TRP A 27 5.18 -4.56 -3.19
C TRP A 27 5.64 -5.87 -2.56
N LEU A 28 5.70 -5.92 -1.22
CA LEU A 28 5.95 -7.17 -0.49
C LEU A 28 4.85 -8.20 -0.77
N GLY A 29 3.59 -7.77 -0.78
CA GLY A 29 2.44 -8.62 -1.14
C GLY A 29 2.55 -9.18 -2.56
N VAL A 30 2.95 -8.36 -3.53
CA VAL A 30 3.18 -8.79 -4.92
C VAL A 30 4.30 -9.83 -4.98
N ALA A 31 5.42 -9.62 -4.28
CA ALA A 31 6.52 -10.57 -4.25
C ALA A 31 6.08 -11.93 -3.65
N LEU A 32 5.33 -11.90 -2.55
CA LEU A 32 4.78 -13.11 -1.92
C LEU A 32 3.81 -13.86 -2.84
N ALA A 33 2.98 -13.13 -3.59
CA ALA A 33 2.08 -13.73 -4.58
C ALA A 33 2.86 -14.42 -5.72
N ILE A 34 3.91 -13.79 -6.23
CA ILE A 34 4.78 -14.37 -7.27
C ILE A 34 5.44 -15.66 -6.74
N VAL A 35 5.94 -15.66 -5.51
CA VAL A 35 6.52 -16.87 -4.89
C VAL A 35 5.46 -17.98 -4.77
N GLY A 36 4.22 -17.64 -4.38
CA GLY A 36 3.11 -18.59 -4.35
C GLY A 36 2.84 -19.23 -5.72
N ILE A 37 2.76 -18.42 -6.78
CA ILE A 37 2.55 -18.88 -8.16
C ILE A 37 3.67 -19.81 -8.61
N ILE A 38 4.93 -19.44 -8.36
CA ILE A 38 6.08 -20.27 -8.72
C ILE A 38 6.08 -21.59 -7.93
N SER A 39 5.77 -21.55 -6.64
CA SER A 39 5.70 -22.74 -5.77
C SER A 39 4.61 -23.70 -6.26
N GLU A 40 3.46 -23.18 -6.67
CA GLU A 40 2.37 -23.98 -7.24
C GLU A 40 2.74 -24.57 -8.61
N ALA A 41 3.29 -23.76 -9.51
CA ALA A 41 3.69 -24.18 -10.86
C ALA A 41 4.84 -25.21 -10.86
N SER A 42 5.77 -25.11 -9.91
CA SER A 42 6.88 -26.04 -9.75
C SER A 42 6.52 -27.30 -8.95
N VAL A 43 5.30 -27.39 -8.40
CA VAL A 43 4.89 -28.46 -7.46
C VAL A 43 5.93 -28.64 -6.34
N THR A 44 6.64 -27.56 -5.99
CA THR A 44 7.78 -27.61 -5.09
C THR A 44 7.46 -26.76 -3.86
N LEU A 45 7.75 -27.31 -2.68
CA LEU A 45 7.69 -26.59 -1.43
C LEU A 45 8.85 -25.59 -1.37
N LEU A 46 8.59 -24.33 -1.71
CA LEU A 46 9.52 -23.23 -1.49
C LEU A 46 9.42 -22.78 -0.02
N GLY A 47 9.83 -23.63 0.91
CA GLY A 47 9.81 -23.41 2.37
C GLY A 47 8.41 -23.47 3.01
N LEU A 48 7.37 -22.96 2.35
CA LEU A 48 5.97 -23.02 2.76
C LEU A 48 5.11 -23.61 1.64
N TYR A 49 3.92 -24.10 1.99
CA TYR A 49 2.91 -24.48 1.00
C TYR A 49 2.49 -23.26 0.17
N PRO A 50 2.18 -23.43 -1.13
CA PRO A 50 1.75 -22.33 -2.01
C PRO A 50 0.60 -21.51 -1.40
N THR A 51 -0.37 -22.18 -0.77
CA THR A 51 -1.50 -21.55 -0.08
C THR A 51 -1.06 -20.56 1.01
N SER A 52 0.00 -20.88 1.75
CA SER A 52 0.52 -19.99 2.80
C SER A 52 1.17 -18.73 2.22
N TRP A 53 1.83 -18.83 1.06
CA TRP A 53 2.37 -17.66 0.34
C TRP A 53 1.25 -16.72 -0.12
N TYR A 54 0.15 -17.28 -0.64
CA TYR A 54 -1.03 -16.48 -1.00
C TYR A 54 -1.69 -15.80 0.21
N LEU A 55 -1.79 -16.48 1.35
CA LEU A 55 -2.32 -15.88 2.58
C LEU A 55 -1.44 -14.72 3.07
N LEU A 56 -0.11 -14.87 3.03
CA LEU A 56 0.82 -13.80 3.37
C LEU A 56 0.71 -12.62 2.40
N ALA A 57 0.54 -12.88 1.10
CA ALA A 57 0.30 -11.85 0.11
C ALA A 57 -0.97 -11.05 0.44
N ILE A 58 -2.09 -11.75 0.72
CA ILE A 58 -3.36 -11.13 1.10
C ILE A 58 -3.20 -10.28 2.37
N ALA A 59 -2.57 -10.82 3.41
CA ALA A 59 -2.33 -10.10 4.66
C ALA A 59 -1.51 -8.82 4.43
N SER A 60 -0.47 -8.89 3.59
CA SER A 60 0.35 -7.74 3.22
C SER A 60 -0.43 -6.70 2.44
N PHE A 61 -1.34 -7.12 1.56
CA PHE A 61 -2.24 -6.22 0.83
C PHE A 61 -3.22 -5.50 1.76
N ILE A 62 -3.85 -6.23 2.69
CA ILE A 62 -4.78 -5.64 3.67
C ILE A 62 -4.06 -4.60 4.54
N PHE A 63 -2.85 -4.93 5.02
CA PHE A 63 -2.02 -4.00 5.78
C PHE A 63 -1.64 -2.76 4.96
N GLY A 64 -1.26 -2.97 3.69
CA GLY A 64 -1.00 -1.90 2.74
C GLY A 64 -2.19 -0.97 2.61
N LEU A 65 -3.38 -1.52 2.33
CA LEU A 65 -4.63 -0.75 2.22
C LEU A 65 -4.90 0.11 3.46
N GLY A 66 -4.70 -0.43 4.67
CA GLY A 66 -4.81 0.35 5.91
C GLY A 66 -3.86 1.54 5.95
N CYS A 67 -2.61 1.36 5.53
CA CYS A 67 -1.63 2.45 5.44
C CYS A 67 -1.99 3.49 4.38
N TRP A 68 -2.52 3.08 3.23
CA TRP A 68 -3.01 3.98 2.18
C TRP A 68 -4.22 4.79 2.64
N LEU A 69 -5.17 4.17 3.34
CA LEU A 69 -6.33 4.84 3.93
C LEU A 69 -5.90 5.84 5.00
N GLY A 70 -5.01 5.46 5.92
CA GLY A 70 -4.50 6.37 6.95
C GLY A 70 -3.79 7.58 6.35
N TRP A 71 -3.02 7.38 5.27
CA TRP A 71 -2.41 8.46 4.52
C TRP A 71 -3.45 9.37 3.84
N ALA A 72 -4.46 8.80 3.17
CA ALA A 72 -5.51 9.56 2.50
C ALA A 72 -6.34 10.39 3.49
N VAL A 73 -6.70 9.82 4.64
CA VAL A 73 -7.41 10.52 5.72
C VAL A 73 -6.54 11.64 6.29
N GLY A 74 -5.23 11.40 6.48
CA GLY A 74 -4.30 12.44 6.95
C GLY A 74 -4.24 13.65 6.01
N ILE A 75 -4.22 13.41 4.70
CA ILE A 75 -4.28 14.48 3.70
C ILE A 75 -5.63 15.21 3.76
N TYR A 76 -6.73 14.47 3.83
CA TYR A 76 -8.08 15.04 3.89
C TYR A 76 -8.25 15.97 5.10
N LEU A 77 -7.82 15.53 6.29
CA LEU A 77 -7.87 16.33 7.52
C LEU A 77 -6.98 17.57 7.42
N HIS A 78 -5.77 17.44 6.86
CA HIS A 78 -4.87 18.58 6.69
C HIS A 78 -5.46 19.63 5.75
N ALA A 79 -6.04 19.21 4.62
CA ALA A 79 -6.71 20.11 3.68
C ALA A 79 -7.89 20.85 4.34
N ARG A 80 -8.71 20.12 5.10
CA ARG A 80 -9.84 20.66 5.87
C ARG A 80 -9.43 21.67 6.92
N GLU A 81 -8.28 21.48 7.57
CA GLU A 81 -7.75 22.42 8.55
C GLU A 81 -7.20 23.69 7.89
N THR A 82 -6.55 23.57 6.72
CA THR A 82 -6.08 24.74 5.96
C THR A 82 -7.23 25.59 5.43
N GLU A 83 -8.31 25.00 4.94
CA GLU A 83 -9.51 25.73 4.51
C GLU A 83 -10.23 26.46 5.66
N SER A 84 -10.11 25.97 6.90
CA SER A 84 -10.75 26.59 8.07
C SER A 84 -9.94 27.77 8.65
N LYS A 85 -8.68 27.93 8.24
CA LYS A 85 -7.75 28.95 8.74
C LYS A 85 -7.58 30.13 7.79
N GLU A 86 -8.05 30.01 6.54
CA GLU A 86 -8.27 31.14 5.61
C GLU A 86 -9.64 31.78 5.86
#